data_AF-A0A2V2GFP6-F1
#
_entry.id   AF-A0A2V2GFP6-F1
#
_cell.length_a   1.000
_cell.length_b   1.000
_cell.length_c   1.000
_cell.angle_alpha   90.00
_cell.angle_beta   90.00
_cell.angle_gamma   90.00
#
_symmetry.space_group_name_H-M   'P 1'
#
loop_
_entity.id
_entity.type
_entity.pdbx_description
1 polymer ?
#
loop_
_entity_poly.entity_id
_entity_poly.type
_entity_poly.pdbx_seq_one_letter_code
_entity_poly.pdbx_strand_id
1 'polypeptide(L)' 'MKTAKEILLNMKEVLEYYLEELNGMEDNQFAYGEKTAYVECLEMIQDGDKENIFGLDYNIEKRYPI' A
#
# COMPACT_ATOMS: atom_id res chain seq x y z
N MET A 1 -18.55 9.80 -11.78
CA MET A 1 -17.70 10.36 -10.72
C MET A 1 -17.49 9.24 -9.71
N LYS A 2 -16.23 8.89 -9.40
CA LYS A 2 -15.94 7.86 -8.40
C LYS A 2 -16.18 8.42 -6.99
N THR A 3 -16.64 7.58 -6.07
CA THR A 3 -16.75 7.86 -4.65
C THR A 3 -15.38 7.83 -3.97
N ALA A 4 -15.26 8.41 -2.78
CA ALA A 4 -14.03 8.33 -1.98
C ALA A 4 -13.61 6.88 -1.72
N LYS A 5 -14.58 6.00 -1.42
CA LYS A 5 -14.35 4.56 -1.22
C LYS A 5 -13.77 3.90 -2.48
N GLU A 6 -14.34 4.17 -3.65
CA GLU A 6 -13.80 3.63 -4.90
C GLU A 6 -12.39 4.17 -5.18
N ILE A 7 -12.12 5.45 -4.90
CA ILE A 7 -10.78 6.02 -5.04
C ILE A 7 -9.77 5.29 -4.15
N LEU A 8 -10.09 5.10 -2.87
CA LEU A 8 -9.20 4.41 -1.93
C LEU A 8 -8.97 2.95 -2.30
N LEU A 9 -10.01 2.25 -2.78
CA LEU A 9 -9.85 0.87 -3.28
C LEU A 9 -8.92 0.81 -4.50
N ASN A 10 -9.11 1.70 -5.48
CA ASN A 10 -8.20 1.78 -6.64
C ASN A 10 -6.77 2.15 -6.19
N MET A 11 -6.63 3.06 -5.23
CA MET A 11 -5.32 3.45 -4.72
C MET A 11 -4.61 2.29 -4.03
N LYS A 12 -5.32 1.53 -3.19
CA LYS A 12 -4.84 0.31 -2.55
C LYS A 12 -4.32 -0.70 -3.59
N GLU A 13 -5.10 -0.97 -4.64
CA GLU A 13 -4.70 -1.90 -5.71
C GLU A 13 -3.45 -1.45 -6.46
N VAL A 14 -3.33 -0.15 -6.76
CA VAL A 14 -2.16 0.43 -7.43
C VAL A 14 -0.92 0.36 -6.55
N LEU A 15 -1.04 0.66 -5.26
CA LEU A 15 0.08 0.61 -4.32
C LEU A 15 0.59 -0.82 -4.12
N GLU A 16 -0.30 -1.80 -3.96
CA GLU A 16 0.09 -3.22 -3.89
C GLU A 16 0.79 -3.65 -5.18
N TYR A 17 0.27 -3.28 -6.35
CA TYR A 17 0.89 -3.58 -7.62
C TYR A 17 2.33 -3.04 -7.70
N TYR A 18 2.56 -1.78 -7.33
CA TYR A 18 3.91 -1.21 -7.33
C TYR A 18 4.83 -1.83 -6.27
N LEU A 19 4.30 -2.19 -5.10
CA LEU A 19 5.08 -2.89 -4.08
C LEU A 19 5.55 -4.28 -4.56
N GLU A 20 4.71 -5.00 -5.31
CA GLU A 20 5.13 -6.26 -5.95
C GLU A 20 6.21 -6.04 -7.02
N GLU A 21 6.12 -4.97 -7.82
CA GLU A 21 7.18 -4.62 -8.78
C GLU A 21 8.51 -4.28 -8.09
N LEU A 22 8.46 -3.51 -7.00
CA LEU A 22 9.64 -3.09 -6.23
C LEU A 22 10.33 -4.27 -5.51
N ASN A 23 9.59 -5.29 -5.06
CA ASN A 23 10.17 -6.47 -4.42
C ASN A 23 11.15 -7.26 -5.33
N GLY A 24 11.13 -7.02 -6.64
CA GLY A 24 12.07 -7.61 -7.60
C GLY A 24 13.22 -6.70 -8.03
N MET A 25 13.30 -5.46 -7.54
CA MET A 25 14.31 -4.48 -7.93
C MET A 25 15.58 -4.54 -7.07
N GLU A 26 16.68 -4.00 -7.61
CA GLU A 26 17.91 -3.82 -6.85
C GLU A 26 17.71 -2.81 -5.73
N ASP A 27 18.07 -3.21 -4.50
CA ASP A 27 17.97 -2.36 -3.33
C ASP A 27 18.84 -1.11 -3.49
N ASN A 28 18.19 0.03 -3.61
CA ASN A 28 18.81 1.33 -3.66
C ASN A 28 17.95 2.35 -2.89
N GLN A 29 18.54 3.51 -2.60
CA GLN A 29 17.88 4.54 -1.77
C GLN A 29 16.58 5.07 -2.39
N PHE A 30 16.46 5.05 -3.72
CA PHE A 30 15.24 5.46 -4.39
C PHE A 30 14.14 4.41 -4.22
N ALA A 31 14.44 3.14 -4.51
CA ALA A 31 13.51 2.02 -4.33
C ALA A 31 13.06 1.89 -2.85
N TYR A 32 13.98 2.09 -1.91
CA TYR A 32 13.68 2.13 -0.48
C TYR A 32 12.66 3.23 -0.13
N GLY A 33 12.87 4.45 -0.64
CA GLY A 33 11.98 5.58 -0.42
C GLY A 33 10.59 5.37 -1.02
N GLU A 34 10.52 4.83 -2.24
CA GLU A 34 9.23 4.50 -2.88
C GLU A 34 8.47 3.41 -2.10
N LYS A 35 9.16 2.34 -1.71
CA LYS A 35 8.57 1.26 -0.92
C LYS A 35 8.02 1.79 0.41
N THR A 36 8.80 2.61 1.10
CA THR A 36 8.38 3.27 2.35
C THR A 36 7.12 4.11 2.13
N ALA A 37 7.11 4.97 1.11
CA ALA A 37 5.96 5.83 0.83
C ALA A 37 4.69 5.02 0.52
N TYR A 38 4.80 3.90 -0.20
CA TYR A 38 3.66 3.06 -0.54
C TYR A 38 3.14 2.25 0.65
N VAL A 39 4.03 1.72 1.48
CA VAL A 39 3.67 1.04 2.74
C VAL A 39 2.91 1.99 3.66
N GLU A 40 3.43 3.20 3.91
CA GLU A 40 2.79 4.22 4.74
C GLU A 40 1.39 4.63 4.21
N CYS A 41 1.24 4.74 2.88
CA CYS A 41 -0.06 4.99 2.29
C CYS A 41 -1.07 3.86 2.55
N LEU A 42 -0.64 2.59 2.46
CA LEU A 42 -1.50 1.46 2.78
C LEU A 42 -1.89 1.45 4.27
N GLU A 43 -0.97 1.82 5.17
CA GLU A 43 -1.25 1.92 6.60
C GLU A 43 -2.26 3.03 6.92
N MET A 44 -2.17 4.18 6.25
CA MET A 44 -3.19 5.23 6.36
C MET A 44 -4.57 4.76 5.89
N ILE A 45 -4.64 3.98 4.80
CA ILE A 45 -5.89 3.39 4.32
C ILE A 45 -6.43 2.39 5.35
N GLN A 46 -5.57 1.54 5.92
CA GLN A 46 -5.93 0.55 6.93
C GLN A 46 -6.46 1.20 8.23
N ASP A 47 -5.78 2.22 8.76
CA ASP A 47 -6.20 2.93 9.98
C ASP A 47 -7.55 3.65 9.80
N GLY A 48 -7.80 4.19 8.59
CA GLY A 48 -9.07 4.78 8.23
C GLY A 48 -10.22 3.78 8.04
N ASP A 49 -9.92 2.48 7.90
CA ASP A 49 -10.86 1.44 7.49
C ASP A 49 -11.33 0.55 8.65
N LYS A 50 -12.09 1.15 9.57
CA LYS A 50 -12.62 0.48 10.77
C LYS A 50 -13.52 -0.72 10.50
N GLU A 51 -14.12 -0.78 9.31
CA GLU A 51 -15.00 -1.88 8.88
C GLU A 51 -14.27 -2.91 8.01
N ASN A 52 -12.97 -2.75 7.78
CA ASN A 52 -12.14 -3.62 6.93
C ASN A 52 -12.75 -3.82 5.51
N ILE A 53 -13.21 -2.73 4.93
CA ILE A 53 -13.81 -2.66 3.60
C ILE A 53 -12.80 -2.92 2.49
N PHE A 54 -11.53 -2.55 2.70
CA PHE A 54 -10.47 -2.63 1.69
C PHE A 54 -9.66 -3.93 1.76
N GLY A 55 -9.96 -4.82 2.72
CA GLY A 55 -9.30 -6.13 2.86
C GLY A 55 -7.84 -6.03 3.30
N LEU A 56 -7.49 -4.97 4.01
CA LEU A 56 -6.19 -4.78 4.66
C LEU A 56 -6.24 -5.39 6.07
N ASP A 57 -6.51 -6.69 6.20
CA ASP A 57 -6.63 -7.40 7.48
C ASP A 57 -5.33 -8.07 7.96
N TYR A 58 -4.20 -7.59 7.43
CA TYR A 58 -2.86 -8.11 7.70
C TYR A 58 -1.92 -6.99 8.16
N ASN A 59 -0.81 -7.38 8.78
CA ASN A 59 0.25 -6.43 9.11
C ASN A 59 1.02 -6.07 7.83
N ILE A 60 0.95 -4.80 7.42
CA ILE A 60 1.47 -4.32 6.14
C ILE A 60 3.01 -4.41 6.12
N GLU A 61 3.71 -3.91 7.14
CA GLU A 61 5.18 -4.00 7.24
C GLU A 61 5.70 -5.45 7.24
N LYS A 62 4.95 -6.41 7.79
CA LYS A 62 5.32 -7.83 7.73
C LYS A 62 5.21 -8.40 6.32
N ARG A 63 4.26 -7.92 5.51
CA ARG A 63 4.11 -8.35 4.11
C ARG A 63 5.08 -7.61 3.19
N TYR A 64 5.32 -6.34 3.44
CA TYR A 64 6.18 -5.46 2.67
C TYR A 64 7.27 -4.88 3.59
N PRO A 65 8.36 -5.61 3.86
CA PRO A 65 9.39 -5.15 4.77
C PRO A 65 10.11 -3.92 4.23
N ILE A 66 10.16 -2.87 5.05
CA ILE A 66 10.92 -1.63 4.88
C ILE A 66 11.96 -1.48 5.99
#